data_AF-A0A7R9E7R2-F1
#
_entry.id   AF-A0A7R9E7R2-F1
#
_cell.length_a   1.000
_cell.length_b   1.000
_cell.length_c   1.000
_cell.angle_alpha   90.00
_cell.angle_beta   90.00
_cell.angle_gamma   90.00
#
_symmetry.space_group_name_H-M   'P 1'
#
loop_
_entity.id
_entity.type
_entity.pdbx_description
1 polymer ?
#
loop_
_entity_poly.entity_id
_entity_poly.type
_entity_poly.pdbx_seq_one_letter_code
_entity_poly.pdbx_strand_id
1 'polypeptide(L)'
;MLLLQIALVDFMKALNIIPDGYIGHSVGELGCAYIDGCLTAEETILAAYYRGLASIETDLIPGYMAAVGLGYNDIKSMCPPEIDVACHNSLNSSTISGPENIVKQFVKELTQKNIFARAVNVANIAYHSRYIKPAAPKLLEYLQQLITEPKLRSSKWVSSSIPESEWESSSARYSSAEYHTNNLLNSVLFEESTKYIPNNAVAIEIAPHGLLQAIIKKSFGPDCIHIPLTLRGHPNAHEFLLASVGKMFAVGLLPKVSNLYPPVQYPVSRGTASLSSLVAWNHSETWLSVMDMDLSTVVCNGDKCHVIY
;
A
#
# COMPACT_ATOMS: atom_id res chain seq x y z
N MET A 1 4.19 14.04 -4.69
CA MET A 1 3.94 12.71 -4.08
C MET A 1 2.94 11.90 -4.89
N LEU A 2 1.70 12.35 -5.08
CA LEU A 2 0.65 11.56 -5.74
C LEU A 2 1.00 11.12 -7.17
N LEU A 3 1.65 11.99 -7.96
CA LEU A 3 2.11 11.63 -9.31
C LEU A 3 2.96 10.34 -9.33
N LEU A 4 3.84 10.16 -8.34
CA LEU A 4 4.65 8.95 -8.25
C LEU A 4 3.81 7.74 -7.82
N GLN A 5 2.82 7.91 -6.95
CA GLN A 5 1.91 6.81 -6.58
C GLN A 5 1.10 6.35 -7.80
N ILE A 6 0.59 7.27 -8.63
CA ILE A 6 -0.08 6.97 -9.90
C ILE A 6 0.85 6.16 -10.81
N ALA A 7 2.09 6.65 -11.03
CA ALA A 7 3.06 5.96 -11.87
C ALA A 7 3.43 4.56 -11.35
N LEU A 8 3.53 4.39 -10.03
CA LEU A 8 3.75 3.09 -9.41
C LEU A 8 2.53 2.16 -9.55
N VAL A 9 1.31 2.66 -9.44
CA VAL A 9 0.09 1.89 -9.74
C VAL A 9 0.11 1.42 -11.20
N ASP A 10 0.45 2.30 -12.14
CA ASP A 10 0.56 1.94 -13.56
C ASP A 10 1.68 0.94 -13.83
N PHE A 11 2.80 1.05 -13.13
CA PHE A 11 3.86 0.05 -13.16
C PHE A 11 3.36 -1.32 -12.71
N MET A 12 2.59 -1.39 -11.61
CA MET A 12 1.99 -2.64 -11.14
C MET A 12 0.98 -3.21 -12.14
N LYS A 13 0.13 -2.36 -12.74
CA LYS A 13 -0.79 -2.75 -13.81
C LYS A 13 -0.06 -3.29 -15.03
N ALA A 14 1.04 -2.65 -15.43
CA ALA A 14 1.89 -3.11 -16.55
C ALA A 14 2.49 -4.49 -16.27
N LEU A 15 2.87 -4.77 -15.02
CA LEU A 15 3.30 -6.09 -14.56
C LEU A 15 2.16 -7.12 -14.44
N ASN A 16 0.92 -6.74 -14.75
CA ASN A 16 -0.28 -7.56 -14.56
C ASN A 16 -0.49 -8.01 -13.10
N ILE A 17 -0.03 -7.20 -12.14
CA ILE A 17 -0.30 -7.40 -10.73
C ILE A 17 -1.58 -6.63 -10.37
N ILE A 18 -2.64 -7.38 -10.09
CA ILE A 18 -3.95 -6.83 -9.75
C ILE A 18 -4.16 -7.01 -8.25
N PRO A 19 -4.42 -5.94 -7.48
CA PRO A 19 -4.64 -6.07 -6.05
C PRO A 19 -5.99 -6.71 -5.74
N ASP A 20 -6.01 -7.52 -4.69
CA ASP A 20 -7.24 -8.05 -4.08
C ASP A 20 -7.92 -7.01 -3.17
N GLY A 21 -7.15 -6.09 -2.60
CA GLY A 21 -7.63 -4.98 -1.78
C GLY A 21 -6.58 -3.87 -1.64
N TYR A 22 -7.00 -2.68 -1.23
CA TYR A 22 -6.12 -1.53 -0.97
C TYR A 22 -6.68 -0.62 0.10
N ILE A 23 -5.75 -0.03 0.85
CA ILE A 23 -5.99 0.91 1.94
C ILE A 23 -5.11 2.14 1.69
N GLY A 24 -5.71 3.32 1.78
CA GLY A 24 -4.97 4.58 1.71
C GLY A 24 -4.65 5.09 3.10
N HIS A 25 -3.53 5.79 3.26
CA HIS A 25 -3.21 6.53 4.49
C HIS A 25 -3.29 8.02 4.18
N SER A 26 -4.17 8.75 4.87
CA SER A 26 -4.37 10.19 4.66
C SER A 26 -4.65 10.48 3.17
N VAL A 27 -3.88 11.38 2.56
CA VAL A 27 -3.94 11.75 1.14
C VAL A 27 -3.68 10.58 0.19
N GLY A 28 -3.14 9.45 0.68
CA GLY A 28 -3.01 8.20 -0.07
C GLY A 28 -4.35 7.62 -0.52
N GLU A 29 -5.47 8.01 0.09
CA GLU A 29 -6.81 7.64 -0.40
C GLU A 29 -7.13 8.20 -1.79
N LEU A 30 -6.46 9.27 -2.24
CA LEU A 30 -6.53 9.70 -3.64
C LEU A 30 -5.88 8.67 -4.58
N GLY A 31 -4.80 8.02 -4.14
CA GLY A 31 -4.20 6.89 -4.85
C GLY A 31 -5.11 5.66 -4.89
N CYS A 32 -5.88 5.44 -3.81
CA CYS A 32 -6.93 4.41 -3.79
C CYS A 32 -8.04 4.70 -4.80
N ALA A 33 -8.50 5.95 -4.87
CA ALA A 33 -9.50 6.36 -5.85
C ALA A 33 -9.01 6.14 -7.31
N TYR A 34 -7.72 6.36 -7.56
CA TYR A 34 -7.12 6.09 -8.87
C TYR A 34 -7.06 4.60 -9.21
N ILE A 35 -6.58 3.75 -8.29
CA ILE A 35 -6.47 2.30 -8.54
C ILE A 35 -7.84 1.62 -8.63
N ASP A 36 -8.85 2.14 -7.93
CA ASP A 36 -10.25 1.71 -8.00
C ASP A 36 -10.95 2.14 -9.31
N GLY A 37 -10.33 3.04 -10.08
CA GLY A 37 -10.94 3.62 -11.29
C GLY A 37 -12.00 4.69 -11.00
N CYS A 38 -12.14 5.10 -9.72
CA CYS A 38 -13.04 6.17 -9.32
C CYS A 38 -12.60 7.53 -9.87
N LEU A 39 -11.29 7.80 -9.85
CA LEU A 39 -10.69 9.01 -10.41
C LEU A 39 -9.73 8.66 -11.54
N THR A 40 -9.70 9.51 -12.55
CA THR A 40 -8.65 9.55 -13.56
C THR A 40 -7.32 10.02 -12.96
N ALA A 41 -6.22 9.85 -13.71
CA ALA A 41 -4.92 10.36 -13.28
C ALA A 41 -4.94 11.90 -13.13
N GLU A 42 -5.62 12.60 -14.04
CA GLU A 42 -5.78 14.05 -14.01
C GLU A 42 -6.58 14.49 -12.78
N GLU A 43 -7.75 13.92 -12.54
CA GLU A 43 -8.56 14.23 -11.36
C GLU A 43 -7.80 13.94 -10.06
N THR A 44 -7.02 12.87 -10.01
CA THR A 44 -6.23 12.52 -8.83
C THR A 44 -5.12 13.54 -8.55
N ILE A 45 -4.45 14.03 -9.61
CA ILE A 45 -3.41 15.07 -9.50
C ILE A 45 -4.05 16.41 -9.10
N LEU A 46 -5.15 16.80 -9.74
CA LEU A 46 -5.85 18.05 -9.46
C LEU A 46 -6.48 18.04 -8.07
N ALA A 47 -7.05 16.93 -7.61
CA ALA A 47 -7.57 16.80 -6.25
C ALA A 47 -6.47 16.97 -5.19
N ALA A 48 -5.29 16.38 -5.43
CA ALA A 48 -4.13 16.57 -4.56
C ALA A 48 -3.63 18.02 -4.58
N TYR A 49 -3.62 18.66 -5.76
CA TYR A 49 -3.29 20.07 -5.92
C TYR A 49 -4.26 20.96 -5.14
N TYR A 50 -5.58 20.80 -5.34
CA TYR A 50 -6.60 21.59 -4.67
C TYR A 50 -6.63 21.38 -3.15
N ARG A 51 -6.33 20.17 -2.66
CA ARG A 51 -6.12 19.90 -1.23
C ARG A 51 -4.99 20.77 -0.66
N GLY A 52 -3.86 20.86 -1.37
CA GLY A 52 -2.75 21.73 -0.98
C GLY A 52 -3.12 23.21 -1.07
N LEU A 53 -3.72 23.62 -2.20
CA LEU A 53 -4.11 25.00 -2.47
C LEU A 53 -5.09 25.52 -1.41
N ALA A 54 -6.17 24.79 -1.13
CA ALA A 54 -7.14 25.15 -0.10
C ALA A 54 -6.48 25.30 1.28
N SER A 55 -5.48 24.48 1.59
CA SER A 55 -4.76 24.59 2.86
C SER A 55 -3.85 25.82 2.94
N ILE A 56 -3.29 26.28 1.81
CA ILE A 56 -2.38 27.45 1.74
C ILE A 56 -3.17 28.76 1.69
N GLU A 57 -4.30 28.78 1.00
CA GLU A 57 -5.11 29.99 0.81
C GLU A 57 -6.08 30.27 1.95
N THR A 58 -6.16 29.38 2.94
CA THR A 58 -6.94 29.57 4.16
C THR A 58 -6.01 30.06 5.26
N ASP A 59 -6.44 31.08 6.00
CA ASP A 59 -5.75 31.52 7.21
C ASP A 59 -5.92 30.47 8.31
N LEU A 60 -4.84 29.73 8.57
CA LEU A 60 -4.79 28.64 9.54
C LEU A 60 -3.79 28.99 10.63
N ILE A 61 -4.04 28.49 11.84
CA ILE A 61 -3.05 28.60 12.91
C ILE A 61 -1.73 27.89 12.51
N PRO A 62 -0.57 28.33 13.04
CA PRO A 62 0.65 27.54 12.97
C PRO A 62 0.42 26.16 13.60
N GLY A 63 0.35 25.14 12.76
CA GLY A 63 0.08 23.76 13.14
C GLY A 63 1.34 22.91 13.19
N TYR A 64 1.27 21.81 13.93
CA TYR A 64 2.37 20.86 14.02
C TYR A 64 1.84 19.45 14.23
N MET A 65 2.54 18.48 13.65
CA MET A 65 2.22 17.06 13.80
C MET A 65 3.44 16.28 14.26
N ALA A 66 3.22 15.27 15.10
CA ALA A 66 4.26 14.41 15.60
C ALA A 66 3.82 12.95 15.63
N ALA A 67 4.69 12.05 15.16
CA ALA A 67 4.53 10.62 15.34
C ALA A 67 4.93 10.25 16.77
N VAL A 68 4.08 9.47 17.45
CA VAL A 68 4.26 9.05 18.84
C VAL A 68 4.32 7.52 18.89
N GLY A 69 5.20 7.00 19.75
CA GLY A 69 5.40 5.56 19.99
C GLY A 69 4.38 4.95 20.94
N LEU A 70 3.13 5.44 20.89
CA LEU A 70 1.99 4.95 21.64
C LEU A 70 0.79 4.86 20.68
N GLY A 71 -0.06 3.85 20.86
CA GLY A 71 -1.29 3.71 20.09
C GLY A 71 -2.35 4.73 20.49
N TYR A 72 -3.44 4.79 19.73
CA TYR A 72 -4.56 5.70 20.00
C TYR A 72 -5.11 5.56 21.42
N ASN A 73 -5.32 4.33 21.88
CA ASN A 73 -5.94 4.06 23.18
C ASN A 73 -5.10 4.55 24.37
N ASP A 74 -3.77 4.55 24.23
CA ASP A 74 -2.85 4.99 25.27
C ASP A 74 -2.63 6.51 25.22
N ILE A 75 -2.47 7.08 24.02
CA ILE A 75 -2.12 8.50 23.88
C ILE A 75 -3.33 9.42 24.13
N LYS A 76 -4.56 8.98 23.83
CA LYS A 76 -5.76 9.84 23.88
C LYS A 76 -6.03 10.42 25.27
N SER A 77 -5.71 9.68 26.33
CA SER A 77 -5.88 10.12 27.72
C SER A 77 -4.75 11.01 28.21
N MET A 78 -3.62 11.02 27.50
CA MET A 78 -2.44 11.83 27.80
C MET A 78 -2.44 13.16 27.02
N CYS A 79 -3.12 13.22 25.87
CA CYS A 79 -3.18 14.42 25.05
C CYS A 79 -3.81 15.60 25.81
N PRO A 80 -3.19 16.79 25.75
CA PRO A 80 -3.85 18.05 26.12
C PRO A 80 -5.15 18.25 25.30
N PRO A 81 -6.14 19.01 25.83
CA PRO A 81 -7.41 19.27 25.15
C PRO A 81 -7.30 19.88 23.73
N GLU A 82 -6.19 20.56 23.45
CA GLU A 82 -5.85 21.21 22.18
C GLU A 82 -5.20 20.27 21.16
N ILE A 83 -4.84 19.05 21.54
CA ILE A 83 -4.18 18.09 20.66
C ILE A 83 -5.17 16.99 20.27
N ASP A 84 -5.43 16.88 18.96
CA ASP A 84 -6.21 15.79 18.40
C ASP A 84 -5.27 14.62 18.02
N VAL A 85 -5.75 13.38 18.13
CA VAL A 85 -5.06 12.21 17.57
C VAL A 85 -5.46 12.07 16.11
N ALA A 86 -4.57 12.52 15.23
CA ALA A 86 -4.79 12.61 13.79
C ALA A 86 -4.69 11.27 13.05
N CYS A 87 -3.82 10.35 13.47
CA CYS A 87 -3.67 9.06 12.81
C CYS A 87 -3.57 7.93 13.83
N HIS A 88 -4.38 6.89 13.67
CA HIS A 88 -4.29 5.62 14.37
C HIS A 88 -3.45 4.70 13.47
N ASN A 89 -2.13 4.65 13.69
CA ASN A 89 -1.24 3.95 12.76
C ASN A 89 -1.12 2.46 13.10
N SER A 90 -0.97 2.12 14.38
CA SER A 90 -0.91 0.75 14.90
C SER A 90 -1.14 0.74 16.42
N LEU A 91 -1.25 -0.45 17.01
CA LEU A 91 -1.37 -0.65 18.47
C LEU A 91 -0.37 0.14 19.31
N ASN A 92 0.84 0.42 18.80
CA ASN A 92 1.87 1.20 19.49
C ASN A 92 2.38 2.40 18.69
N SER A 93 1.57 2.92 17.75
CA SER A 93 1.93 4.12 17.00
C SER A 93 0.72 4.95 16.62
N SER A 94 0.83 6.25 16.85
CA SER A 94 -0.15 7.25 16.47
C SER A 94 0.54 8.52 15.96
N THR A 95 -0.24 9.39 15.34
CA THR A 95 0.21 10.75 15.00
C THR A 95 -0.71 11.73 15.70
N ILE A 96 -0.13 12.68 16.43
CA ILE A 96 -0.86 13.79 17.07
C ILE A 96 -0.78 15.05 16.23
N SER A 97 -1.78 15.92 16.35
CA SER A 97 -1.94 17.14 15.53
C SER A 97 -2.58 18.26 16.34
N GLY A 98 -2.05 19.48 16.21
CA GLY A 98 -2.55 20.63 16.98
C GLY A 98 -1.69 21.89 16.81
N PRO A 99 -1.87 22.91 17.69
CA PRO A 99 -1.11 24.16 17.66
C PRO A 99 0.38 23.91 17.89
N GLU A 100 1.23 24.61 17.14
CA GLU A 100 2.67 24.32 17.08
C GLU A 100 3.36 24.36 18.46
N ASN A 101 3.11 25.41 19.24
CA ASN A 101 3.69 25.58 20.57
C ASN A 101 3.28 24.45 21.53
N ILE A 102 2.00 24.08 21.53
CA ILE A 102 1.44 23.07 22.43
C ILE A 102 1.96 21.67 22.05
N VAL A 103 1.94 21.31 20.76
CA VAL A 103 2.45 20.01 20.31
C VAL A 103 3.96 19.90 20.55
N LYS A 104 4.75 20.94 20.29
CA LYS A 104 6.19 20.93 20.59
C LYS A 104 6.48 20.75 22.08
N GLN A 105 5.71 21.39 22.95
CA GLN A 105 5.83 21.19 24.39
C GLN A 105 5.50 19.75 24.78
N PHE A 106 4.36 19.23 24.32
CA PHE A 106 3.95 17.86 24.64
C PHE A 106 4.94 16.81 24.11
N VAL A 107 5.53 17.02 22.93
CA VAL A 107 6.62 16.18 22.39
C VAL A 107 7.83 16.15 23.35
N LYS A 108 8.21 17.29 23.94
CA LYS A 108 9.30 17.34 24.94
C LYS A 108 8.93 16.57 26.20
N GLU A 109 7.69 16.71 26.69
CA GLU A 109 7.19 16.00 27.86
C GLU A 109 7.16 14.48 27.65
N LEU A 110 6.70 14.01 26.48
CA LEU A 110 6.75 12.59 26.10
C LEU A 110 8.20 12.08 26.05
N THR A 111 9.11 12.86 25.44
CA THR A 111 10.53 12.50 25.35
C THR A 111 11.17 12.40 26.74
N GLN A 112 10.85 13.30 27.66
CA GLN A 112 11.31 13.23 29.06
C GLN A 112 10.81 11.98 29.80
N LYS A 113 9.66 11.44 29.40
CA LYS A 113 9.11 10.17 29.89
C LYS A 113 9.65 8.94 29.13
N ASN A 114 10.69 9.10 28.30
CA ASN A 114 11.24 8.07 27.42
C ASN A 114 10.24 7.48 26.41
N ILE A 115 9.20 8.25 26.04
CA ILE A 115 8.26 7.89 25.00
C ILE A 115 8.76 8.49 23.68
N PHE A 116 8.85 7.67 22.63
CA PHE A 116 9.22 8.14 21.30
C PHE A 116 8.22 9.19 20.80
N ALA A 117 8.71 10.37 20.42
CA ALA A 117 7.91 11.41 19.78
C ALA A 117 8.80 12.17 18.78
N ARG A 118 8.40 12.20 17.50
CA ARG A 118 9.17 12.87 16.43
C ARG A 118 8.29 13.71 15.52
N ALA A 119 8.79 14.88 15.16
CA ALA A 119 8.17 15.76 14.18
C ALA A 119 7.86 15.05 12.85
N VAL A 120 6.70 15.39 12.28
CA VAL A 120 6.33 15.07 10.90
C VAL A 120 6.36 16.39 10.11
N ASN A 121 6.99 16.40 8.94
CA ASN A 121 7.01 17.59 8.10
C ASN A 121 5.64 17.76 7.40
N VAL A 122 4.88 18.76 7.85
CA VAL A 122 3.51 19.05 7.39
C VAL A 122 3.34 20.53 7.01
N ALA A 123 4.43 21.20 6.62
CA ALA A 123 4.41 22.61 6.21
C ALA A 123 3.68 23.55 7.18
N ASN A 124 3.83 23.29 8.49
CA ASN A 124 3.17 24.02 9.59
C ASN A 124 1.63 23.92 9.59
N ILE A 125 1.07 22.81 9.12
CA ILE A 125 -0.39 22.58 9.06
C ILE A 125 -0.77 21.39 9.95
N ALA A 126 -1.80 21.58 10.78
CA ALA A 126 -2.34 20.55 11.66
C ALA A 126 -3.42 19.73 10.93
N TYR A 127 -3.01 18.86 9.99
CA TYR A 127 -3.93 17.98 9.26
C TYR A 127 -4.68 17.01 10.17
N HIS A 128 -5.86 16.54 9.73
CA HIS A 128 -6.69 15.56 10.44
C HIS A 128 -7.02 15.99 11.87
N SER A 129 -7.32 17.26 12.05
CA SER A 129 -7.63 17.87 13.34
C SER A 129 -8.74 18.91 13.19
N ARG A 130 -9.25 19.41 14.31
CA ARG A 130 -10.19 20.53 14.31
C ARG A 130 -9.66 21.78 13.62
N TYR A 131 -8.33 21.97 13.57
CA TYR A 131 -7.71 23.19 13.08
C TYR A 131 -7.67 23.30 11.56
N ILE A 132 -7.83 22.20 10.81
CA ILE A 132 -7.90 22.23 9.34
C ILE A 132 -9.33 22.49 8.82
N LYS A 133 -10.35 22.46 9.69
CA LYS A 133 -11.76 22.68 9.34
C LYS A 133 -12.03 23.96 8.53
N PRO A 134 -11.37 25.11 8.78
CA PRO A 134 -11.59 26.31 7.96
C PRO A 134 -11.25 26.15 6.48
N ALA A 135 -10.38 25.19 6.10
CA ALA A 135 -10.04 24.91 4.70
C ALA A 135 -11.10 24.05 3.98
N ALA A 136 -12.03 23.43 4.72
CA ALA A 136 -13.00 22.49 4.17
C ALA A 136 -13.92 23.10 3.11
N PRO A 137 -14.54 24.29 3.32
CA PRO A 137 -15.46 24.84 2.33
C PRO A 137 -14.78 25.10 0.98
N LYS A 138 -13.55 25.62 1.02
CA LYS A 138 -12.76 25.92 -0.18
C LYS A 138 -12.33 24.66 -0.92
N LEU A 139 -11.88 23.65 -0.18
CA LEU A 139 -11.56 22.35 -0.76
C LEU A 139 -12.79 21.71 -1.40
N LEU A 140 -13.93 21.72 -0.70
CA LEU A 140 -15.17 21.16 -1.20
C LEU A 140 -15.60 21.83 -2.51
N GLU A 141 -15.54 23.16 -2.57
CA GLU A 141 -15.85 23.92 -3.79
C GLU A 141 -14.97 23.49 -4.97
N TYR A 142 -13.66 23.41 -4.79
CA TYR A 142 -12.75 22.95 -5.84
C TYR A 142 -13.02 21.52 -6.28
N LEU A 143 -13.26 20.62 -5.32
CA LEU A 143 -13.51 19.22 -5.61
C LEU A 143 -14.88 18.98 -6.25
N GLN A 144 -15.89 19.79 -5.97
CA GLN A 144 -17.21 19.69 -6.62
C GLN A 144 -17.14 20.13 -8.09
N GLN A 145 -16.27 21.08 -8.43
CA GLN A 145 -16.00 21.46 -9.82
C GLN A 145 -15.21 20.38 -10.57
N LEU A 146 -14.35 19.64 -9.85
CA LEU A 146 -13.51 18.60 -10.42
C LEU A 146 -14.24 17.25 -10.56
N ILE A 147 -14.94 16.82 -9.52
CA ILE A 147 -15.60 15.52 -9.39
C ILE A 147 -17.11 15.72 -9.58
N THR A 148 -17.51 15.92 -10.82
CA THR A 148 -18.91 16.21 -11.18
C THR A 148 -19.79 14.96 -11.18
N GLU A 149 -19.21 13.79 -11.46
CA GLU A 149 -19.89 12.50 -11.49
C GLU A 149 -19.16 11.48 -10.58
N PRO A 150 -19.42 11.52 -9.26
CA PRO A 150 -18.78 10.60 -8.32
C PRO A 150 -19.05 9.13 -8.67
N LYS A 151 -18.00 8.31 -8.71
CA LYS A 151 -18.10 6.86 -8.95
C LYS A 151 -18.20 6.09 -7.65
N LEU A 152 -18.94 4.98 -7.69
CA LEU A 152 -19.07 4.05 -6.58
C LEU A 152 -17.69 3.42 -6.28
N ARG A 153 -17.30 3.40 -5.00
CA ARG A 153 -16.09 2.71 -4.56
C ARG A 153 -16.32 1.20 -4.61
N SER A 154 -15.36 0.43 -5.09
CA SER A 154 -15.47 -1.03 -5.06
C SER A 154 -15.25 -1.58 -3.65
N SER A 155 -15.66 -2.84 -3.42
CA SER A 155 -15.42 -3.55 -2.17
C SER A 155 -13.93 -3.82 -1.88
N LYS A 156 -13.04 -3.61 -2.85
CA LYS A 156 -11.58 -3.72 -2.67
C LYS A 156 -10.99 -2.53 -1.90
N TRP A 157 -11.70 -1.39 -1.88
CA TRP A 157 -11.26 -0.18 -1.20
C TRP A 157 -11.77 -0.14 0.25
N VAL A 158 -10.88 -0.48 1.19
CA VAL A 158 -11.13 -0.29 2.62
C VAL A 158 -10.82 1.17 2.99
N SER A 159 -11.85 1.91 3.42
CA SER A 159 -11.69 3.32 3.84
C SER A 159 -10.87 3.41 5.12
N SER A 160 -10.02 4.43 5.22
CA SER A 160 -9.34 4.83 6.46
C SER A 160 -9.77 6.21 6.97
N SER A 161 -10.74 6.85 6.33
CA SER A 161 -11.26 8.17 6.74
C SER A 161 -12.68 8.15 7.29
N ILE A 162 -13.35 6.99 7.18
CA ILE A 162 -14.73 6.79 7.64
C ILE A 162 -14.76 5.53 8.52
N PRO A 163 -15.40 5.58 9.71
CA PRO A 163 -15.58 4.40 10.56
C PRO A 163 -16.34 3.28 9.83
N GLU A 164 -16.00 2.02 10.14
CA GLU A 164 -16.65 0.84 9.54
C GLU A 164 -18.17 0.89 9.61
N SER A 165 -18.72 1.32 10.74
CA SER A 165 -20.18 1.44 10.96
C SER A 165 -20.88 2.36 9.96
N GLU A 166 -20.14 3.21 9.26
CA GLU A 166 -20.64 4.20 8.32
C GLU A 166 -20.23 3.93 6.87
N TRP A 167 -19.59 2.80 6.56
CA TRP A 167 -19.15 2.48 5.20
C TRP A 167 -20.30 2.36 4.19
N GLU A 168 -21.49 2.00 4.65
CA GLU A 168 -22.70 1.91 3.82
C GLU A 168 -23.46 3.24 3.69
N SER A 169 -22.99 4.29 4.37
CA SER A 169 -23.58 5.63 4.26
C SER A 169 -23.41 6.22 2.85
N SER A 170 -24.29 7.13 2.47
CA SER A 170 -24.21 7.81 1.17
C SER A 170 -22.89 8.57 0.98
N SER A 171 -22.35 9.16 2.04
CA SER A 171 -21.06 9.88 2.03
C SER A 171 -19.87 8.93 1.89
N ALA A 172 -20.00 7.66 2.26
CA ALA A 172 -18.95 6.68 2.16
C ALA A 172 -18.98 5.90 0.85
N ARG A 173 -20.13 5.66 0.23
CA ARG A 173 -20.21 4.74 -0.93
C ARG A 173 -19.53 5.26 -2.19
N TYR A 174 -19.44 6.57 -2.36
CA TYR A 174 -18.87 7.20 -3.54
C TYR A 174 -17.55 7.87 -3.25
N SER A 175 -16.63 7.85 -4.21
CA SER A 175 -15.43 8.69 -4.20
C SER A 175 -15.80 10.11 -4.65
N SER A 176 -16.56 10.82 -3.79
CA SER A 176 -17.06 12.16 -4.07
C SER A 176 -16.16 13.27 -3.51
N ALA A 177 -16.50 14.53 -3.86
CA ALA A 177 -15.87 15.71 -3.28
C ALA A 177 -16.01 15.72 -1.74
N GLU A 178 -17.17 15.33 -1.22
CA GLU A 178 -17.46 15.22 0.21
C GLU A 178 -16.61 14.13 0.87
N TYR A 179 -16.43 12.96 0.23
CA TYR A 179 -15.55 11.89 0.74
C TYR A 179 -14.11 12.40 0.90
N HIS A 180 -13.56 13.03 -0.14
CA HIS A 180 -12.17 13.50 -0.13
C HIS A 180 -11.96 14.72 0.78
N THR A 181 -12.99 15.55 0.95
CA THR A 181 -12.99 16.62 1.96
C THR A 181 -13.06 16.02 3.38
N ASN A 182 -13.91 15.01 3.61
CA ASN A 182 -13.99 14.29 4.88
C ASN A 182 -12.65 13.67 5.28
N ASN A 183 -11.92 13.10 4.31
CA ASN A 183 -10.57 12.58 4.53
C ASN A 183 -9.61 13.64 5.07
N LEU A 184 -9.71 14.91 4.68
CA LEU A 184 -8.87 15.99 5.22
C LEU A 184 -9.14 16.25 6.71
N LEU A 185 -10.41 16.14 7.10
CA LEU A 185 -10.91 16.63 8.38
C LEU A 185 -10.80 15.62 9.51
N ASN A 186 -10.97 14.35 9.20
CA ASN A 186 -11.10 13.30 10.21
C ASN A 186 -9.81 12.52 10.38
N SER A 187 -9.70 11.85 11.52
CA SER A 187 -8.57 10.99 11.85
C SER A 187 -8.41 9.86 10.81
N VAL A 188 -7.16 9.47 10.56
CA VAL A 188 -6.82 8.32 9.72
C VAL A 188 -6.89 7.06 10.56
N LEU A 189 -7.90 6.22 10.32
CA LEU A 189 -8.19 4.96 11.01
C LEU A 189 -7.40 3.78 10.43
N PHE A 190 -6.08 3.95 10.27
CA PHE A 190 -5.26 2.98 9.55
C PHE A 190 -5.13 1.64 10.29
N GLU A 191 -4.94 1.65 11.61
CA GLU A 191 -4.93 0.45 12.44
C GLU A 191 -6.23 -0.36 12.26
N GLU A 192 -7.37 0.32 12.27
CA GLU A 192 -8.68 -0.27 12.05
C GLU A 192 -8.80 -0.88 10.65
N SER A 193 -8.41 -0.13 9.61
CA SER A 193 -8.42 -0.62 8.22
C SER A 193 -7.49 -1.82 8.00
N THR A 194 -6.36 -1.91 8.72
CA THR A 194 -5.43 -3.04 8.55
C THR A 194 -5.96 -4.38 9.02
N LYS A 195 -7.04 -4.41 9.83
CA LYS A 195 -7.68 -5.66 10.28
C LYS A 195 -8.31 -6.47 9.16
N TYR A 196 -8.54 -5.86 7.99
CA TYR A 196 -9.09 -6.50 6.80
C TYR A 196 -8.01 -7.11 5.89
N ILE A 197 -6.74 -6.96 6.25
CA ILE A 197 -5.64 -7.58 5.52
C ILE A 197 -5.51 -9.03 6.00
N PRO A 198 -5.58 -10.03 5.09
CA PRO A 198 -5.36 -11.43 5.45
C PRO A 198 -3.96 -11.67 6.04
N ASN A 199 -3.84 -12.62 6.97
CA ASN A 199 -2.58 -12.92 7.64
C ASN A 199 -1.44 -13.30 6.68
N ASN A 200 -1.74 -13.96 5.57
CA ASN A 200 -0.79 -14.42 4.56
C ASN A 200 -0.72 -13.49 3.32
N ALA A 201 -1.20 -12.25 3.45
CA ALA A 201 -1.22 -11.31 2.32
C ALA A 201 0.20 -10.86 1.91
N VAL A 202 0.36 -10.55 0.62
CA VAL A 202 1.52 -9.78 0.14
C VAL A 202 1.12 -8.32 0.07
N ALA A 203 1.58 -7.53 1.03
CA ALA A 203 1.30 -6.09 1.13
C ALA A 203 2.36 -5.28 0.37
N ILE A 204 1.94 -4.64 -0.72
CA ILE A 204 2.81 -3.83 -1.58
C ILE A 204 2.63 -2.36 -1.23
N GLU A 205 3.71 -1.68 -0.79
CA GLU A 205 3.63 -0.27 -0.41
C GLU A 205 3.90 0.65 -1.61
N ILE A 206 2.83 1.35 -2.01
CA ILE A 206 2.82 2.35 -3.08
C ILE A 206 3.08 3.74 -2.49
N ALA A 207 4.36 4.13 -2.40
CA ALA A 207 4.75 5.41 -1.83
C ALA A 207 6.07 5.91 -2.45
N PRO A 208 6.37 7.22 -2.40
CA PRO A 208 7.69 7.77 -2.79
C PRO A 208 8.82 7.41 -1.82
N HIS A 209 8.44 6.94 -0.63
CA HIS A 209 9.32 6.47 0.43
C HIS A 209 8.54 5.42 1.22
N GLY A 210 9.19 4.30 1.55
CA GLY A 210 8.65 3.30 2.49
C GLY A 210 8.49 3.82 3.94
N LEU A 211 7.70 4.86 4.14
CA LEU A 211 7.50 5.53 5.43
C LEU A 211 6.67 4.66 6.38
N LEU A 212 5.74 3.87 5.85
CA LEU A 212 4.86 3.03 6.65
C LEU A 212 5.53 1.70 7.03
N GLN A 213 6.74 1.40 6.58
CA GLN A 213 7.46 0.15 6.89
C GLN A 213 7.43 -0.24 8.36
N ALA A 214 7.73 0.70 9.25
CA ALA A 214 7.77 0.43 10.69
C ALA A 214 6.38 0.18 11.30
N ILE A 215 5.34 0.79 10.71
CA ILE A 215 3.94 0.64 11.11
C ILE A 215 3.43 -0.71 10.57
N ILE A 216 3.57 -0.93 9.27
CA ILE A 216 3.21 -2.14 8.53
C ILE A 216 3.80 -3.40 9.20
N LYS A 217 5.10 -3.44 9.47
CA LYS A 217 5.75 -4.59 10.10
C LYS A 217 5.20 -4.94 11.49
N LYS A 218 4.60 -3.98 12.18
CA LYS A 218 4.00 -4.17 13.51
C LYS A 218 2.50 -4.44 13.44
N SER A 219 1.83 -3.90 12.42
CA SER A 219 0.39 -4.07 12.22
C SER A 219 0.05 -5.39 11.54
N PHE A 220 0.96 -5.97 10.75
CA PHE A 220 0.68 -7.20 10.02
C PHE A 220 1.16 -8.45 10.78
N GLY A 221 0.44 -9.56 10.57
CA GLY A 221 0.80 -10.86 11.14
C GLY A 221 2.16 -11.36 10.61
N PRO A 222 2.77 -12.36 11.28
CA PRO A 222 4.10 -12.87 10.93
C PRO A 222 4.20 -13.45 9.51
N ASP A 223 3.07 -13.90 8.95
CA ASP A 223 2.99 -14.51 7.63
C ASP A 223 2.74 -13.49 6.50
N CYS A 224 2.55 -12.21 6.85
CA CYS A 224 2.29 -11.17 5.87
C CYS A 224 3.62 -10.63 5.33
N ILE A 225 3.74 -10.61 4.00
CA ILE A 225 4.97 -10.19 3.34
C ILE A 225 4.82 -8.73 2.91
N HIS A 226 5.70 -7.87 3.44
CA HIS A 226 5.76 -6.46 3.03
C HIS A 226 6.78 -6.22 1.92
N ILE A 227 6.34 -5.61 0.81
CA ILE A 227 7.19 -5.25 -0.33
C ILE A 227 7.08 -3.75 -0.64
N PRO A 228 8.05 -2.91 -0.22
CA PRO A 228 8.10 -1.51 -0.61
C PRO A 228 8.58 -1.35 -2.06
N LEU A 229 8.00 -0.44 -2.83
CA LEU A 229 8.45 -0.15 -4.20
C LEU A 229 9.58 0.87 -4.28
N THR A 230 9.75 1.68 -3.24
CA THR A 230 10.76 2.75 -3.20
C THR A 230 11.40 2.86 -1.82
N LEU A 231 12.63 3.41 -1.79
CA LEU A 231 13.34 3.72 -0.56
C LEU A 231 14.06 5.07 -0.70
N ARG A 232 13.73 6.01 0.20
CA ARG A 232 14.31 7.36 0.18
C ARG A 232 15.82 7.26 0.40
N GLY A 233 16.58 7.94 -0.46
CA GLY A 233 18.04 7.98 -0.37
C GLY A 233 18.75 6.73 -0.87
N HIS A 234 18.03 5.75 -1.45
CA HIS A 234 18.67 4.62 -2.10
C HIS A 234 19.45 5.10 -3.34
N PRO A 235 20.72 4.70 -3.52
CA PRO A 235 21.57 5.22 -4.61
C PRO A 235 21.02 4.89 -6.00
N ASN A 236 20.41 3.70 -6.15
CA ASN A 236 19.82 3.23 -7.41
C ASN A 236 18.33 2.94 -7.22
N ALA A 237 17.46 3.94 -7.39
CA ALA A 237 16.03 3.76 -7.16
C ALA A 237 15.37 2.74 -8.12
N HIS A 238 15.82 2.69 -9.38
CA HIS A 238 15.32 1.74 -10.37
C HIS A 238 15.71 0.29 -10.05
N GLU A 239 16.95 0.07 -9.58
CA GLU A 239 17.42 -1.24 -9.14
C GLU A 239 16.60 -1.72 -7.93
N PHE A 240 16.31 -0.83 -6.98
CA PHE A 240 15.45 -1.16 -5.84
C PHE A 240 14.04 -1.58 -6.29
N LEU A 241 13.44 -0.84 -7.22
CA LEU A 241 12.12 -1.17 -7.78
C LEU A 241 12.12 -2.55 -8.46
N LEU A 242 13.13 -2.83 -9.29
CA LEU A 242 13.27 -4.14 -9.95
C LEU A 242 13.56 -5.28 -8.96
N ALA A 243 14.32 -5.03 -7.90
CA ALA A 243 14.52 -6.00 -6.83
C ALA A 243 13.19 -6.31 -6.11
N SER A 244 12.31 -5.33 -5.94
CA SER A 244 10.95 -5.56 -5.43
C SER A 244 10.09 -6.41 -6.37
N VAL A 245 10.23 -6.26 -7.70
CA VAL A 245 9.61 -7.19 -8.67
C VAL A 245 10.16 -8.61 -8.51
N GLY A 246 11.47 -8.77 -8.31
CA GLY A 246 12.08 -10.06 -8.01
C GLY A 246 11.53 -10.69 -6.73
N LYS A 247 11.31 -9.89 -5.68
CA LYS A 247 10.65 -10.34 -4.44
C LYS A 247 9.21 -10.80 -4.69
N MET A 248 8.44 -10.06 -5.50
CA MET A 248 7.07 -10.46 -5.88
C MET A 248 7.06 -11.81 -6.58
N PHE A 249 8.00 -12.05 -7.51
CA PHE A 249 8.15 -13.36 -8.16
C PHE A 249 8.49 -14.45 -7.16
N ALA A 250 9.45 -14.21 -6.26
CA ALA A 250 9.87 -15.18 -5.25
C ALA A 250 8.76 -15.60 -4.28
N VAL A 251 7.73 -14.76 -4.10
CA VAL A 251 6.56 -15.03 -3.25
C VAL A 251 5.33 -15.48 -4.05
N GLY A 252 5.46 -15.69 -5.36
CA GLY A 252 4.44 -16.33 -6.19
C GLY A 252 3.52 -15.40 -7.00
N LEU A 253 3.76 -14.08 -7.04
CA LEU A 253 2.89 -13.12 -7.75
C LEU A 253 3.05 -13.08 -9.28
N LEU A 254 3.95 -13.87 -9.87
CA LEU A 254 4.15 -14.02 -11.33
C LEU A 254 4.09 -12.71 -12.16
N PRO A 255 4.91 -11.68 -11.84
CA PRO A 255 4.90 -10.41 -12.57
C PRO A 255 5.27 -10.58 -14.05
N LYS A 256 4.50 -9.94 -14.95
CA LYS A 256 4.72 -9.96 -16.40
C LYS A 256 5.79 -8.97 -16.84
N VAL A 257 7.04 -9.27 -16.49
CA VAL A 257 8.22 -8.39 -16.70
C VAL A 257 8.43 -8.03 -18.18
N SER A 258 8.00 -8.88 -19.13
CA SER A 258 8.08 -8.60 -20.56
C SER A 258 7.39 -7.30 -20.97
N ASN A 259 6.36 -6.86 -20.22
CA ASN A 259 5.62 -5.64 -20.51
C ASN A 259 6.39 -4.35 -20.17
N LEU A 260 7.50 -4.45 -19.44
CA LEU A 260 8.36 -3.31 -19.11
C LEU A 260 9.31 -2.92 -20.26
N TYR A 261 9.44 -3.78 -21.27
CA TYR A 261 10.39 -3.62 -22.37
C TYR A 261 9.67 -3.63 -23.72
N PRO A 262 10.29 -3.09 -24.79
CA PRO A 262 9.76 -3.24 -26.13
C PRO A 262 9.50 -4.71 -26.48
N PRO A 263 8.42 -5.00 -27.23
CA PRO A 263 8.14 -6.37 -27.65
C PRO A 263 9.33 -6.99 -28.41
N VAL A 264 9.73 -8.19 -27.99
CA VAL A 264 10.75 -8.96 -28.70
C VAL A 264 10.18 -9.39 -30.06
N GLN A 265 10.93 -9.13 -31.12
CA GLN A 265 10.57 -9.60 -32.46
C GLN A 265 10.96 -11.06 -32.63
N TYR A 266 10.01 -11.87 -33.08
CA TYR A 266 10.21 -13.27 -33.40
C TYR A 266 10.22 -13.48 -34.93
N PRO A 267 10.98 -14.46 -35.45
CA PRO A 267 11.87 -15.37 -34.72
C PRO A 267 13.11 -14.69 -34.16
N VAL A 268 13.71 -15.27 -33.12
CA VAL A 268 14.98 -14.78 -32.54
C VAL A 268 16.15 -15.01 -33.49
N SER A 269 17.27 -14.29 -33.27
CA SER A 269 18.49 -14.45 -34.07
C SER A 269 19.04 -15.87 -34.02
N ARG A 270 19.65 -16.34 -35.13
CA ARG A 270 20.23 -17.68 -35.28
C ARG A 270 21.27 -18.03 -34.21
N GLY A 271 21.95 -17.03 -33.64
CA GLY A 271 22.96 -17.21 -32.58
C GLY A 271 22.41 -17.24 -31.15
N THR A 272 21.09 -17.19 -30.96
CA THR A 272 20.48 -17.20 -29.62
C THR A 272 20.73 -18.54 -28.93
N ALA A 273 21.27 -18.51 -27.71
CA ALA A 273 21.61 -19.71 -26.96
C ALA A 273 20.37 -20.58 -26.66
N SER A 274 20.55 -21.90 -26.69
CA SER A 274 19.49 -22.83 -26.27
C SER A 274 19.22 -22.70 -24.77
N LEU A 275 17.95 -22.76 -24.38
CA LEU A 275 17.54 -22.81 -22.97
C LEU A 275 17.52 -24.24 -22.40
N SER A 276 17.65 -25.27 -23.25
CA SER A 276 17.47 -26.67 -22.83
C SER A 276 18.45 -27.12 -21.74
N SER A 277 19.69 -26.63 -21.77
CA SER A 277 20.72 -26.96 -20.79
C SER A 277 20.60 -26.21 -19.46
N LEU A 278 19.72 -25.21 -19.37
CA LEU A 278 19.50 -24.42 -18.16
C LEU A 278 18.37 -24.97 -17.29
N VAL A 279 17.52 -25.83 -17.86
CA VAL A 279 16.43 -26.49 -17.13
C VAL A 279 16.99 -27.73 -16.42
N ALA A 280 16.89 -27.73 -15.10
CA ALA A 280 17.23 -28.88 -14.27
C ALA A 280 15.96 -29.43 -13.60
N TRP A 281 15.95 -30.73 -13.39
CA TRP A 281 14.88 -31.45 -12.71
C TRP A 281 15.43 -32.10 -11.45
N ASN A 282 14.54 -32.37 -10.49
CA ASN A 282 14.91 -33.21 -9.36
C ASN A 282 14.91 -34.68 -9.81
N HIS A 283 16.09 -35.20 -10.17
CA HIS A 283 16.30 -36.61 -10.52
C HIS A 283 16.70 -37.47 -9.31
N SER A 284 16.23 -37.15 -8.10
CA SER A 284 16.50 -37.96 -6.90
C SER A 284 15.87 -39.35 -6.96
N GLU A 285 14.78 -39.50 -7.71
CA GLU A 285 14.09 -40.77 -7.90
C GLU A 285 14.63 -41.50 -9.13
N THR A 286 14.85 -42.80 -8.98
CA THR A 286 15.26 -43.69 -10.08
C THR A 286 14.06 -44.52 -10.51
N TRP A 287 13.78 -44.52 -11.80
CA TRP A 287 12.72 -45.33 -12.40
C TRP A 287 13.34 -46.60 -12.98
N LEU A 288 12.70 -47.75 -12.73
CA LEU A 288 13.16 -49.02 -13.32
C LEU A 288 13.11 -48.91 -14.85
N SER A 289 14.25 -49.12 -15.49
CA SER A 289 14.29 -49.29 -16.92
C SER A 289 13.97 -50.76 -17.27
N VAL A 290 13.55 -51.02 -18.50
CA VAL A 290 13.32 -52.38 -18.99
C VAL A 290 14.57 -53.27 -18.90
N MET A 291 15.76 -52.66 -18.77
CA MET A 291 17.03 -53.35 -18.55
C MET A 291 17.31 -53.69 -17.08
N ASP A 292 16.65 -53.00 -16.14
CA ASP A 292 16.73 -53.27 -14.70
C ASP A 292 15.66 -54.28 -14.23
N MET A 293 14.71 -54.63 -15.11
CA MET A 293 13.81 -55.76 -14.88
C MET A 293 14.56 -57.06 -15.17
N ASP A 294 14.76 -57.86 -14.13
CA ASP A 294 15.22 -59.24 -14.29
C ASP A 294 14.17 -60.02 -15.09
N LEU A 295 14.39 -60.17 -16.40
CA LEU A 295 13.49 -60.88 -17.30
C LEU A 295 13.36 -62.37 -16.94
N SER A 296 14.12 -62.88 -15.95
CA SER A 296 13.94 -64.23 -15.40
C SER A 296 12.65 -64.40 -14.58
N THR A 297 11.97 -63.32 -14.17
CA THR A 297 10.64 -63.38 -13.52
C THR A 297 9.47 -63.29 -14.51
N VAL A 298 9.77 -63.22 -15.81
CA VAL A 298 8.75 -63.28 -16.87
C VAL A 298 8.44 -64.73 -17.20
N VAL A 299 7.34 -65.24 -16.64
CA VAL A 299 6.82 -66.57 -16.97
C VAL A 299 5.88 -66.43 -18.17
N CYS A 300 6.26 -67.04 -19.30
CA CYS A 300 5.42 -67.10 -20.49
C CYS A 300 4.77 -68.49 -20.59
N ASN A 301 3.46 -68.52 -20.83
CA ASN A 301 2.71 -69.77 -21.07
C ASN A 301 1.85 -69.59 -22.32
N GLY A 302 2.33 -70.09 -23.46
CA GLY A 302 1.76 -69.77 -24.78
C GLY A 302 1.94 -68.29 -25.15
N ASP A 303 0.92 -67.66 -25.75
CA ASP A 303 0.98 -66.28 -26.27
C ASP A 303 0.85 -65.18 -25.20
N LYS A 304 1.00 -65.51 -23.91
CA LYS A 304 0.89 -64.55 -22.79
C LYS A 304 2.09 -64.65 -21.86
N CYS A 305 2.70 -63.50 -21.58
CA CYS A 305 3.78 -63.37 -20.61
C CYS A 305 3.30 -62.51 -19.43
N HIS A 306 3.61 -62.96 -18.21
CA HIS A 306 3.29 -62.27 -16.97
C HIS A 306 4.58 -61.94 -16.22
N VAL A 307 4.71 -60.68 -15.78
CA VAL A 307 5.78 -60.25 -14.87
C VAL A 307 5.31 -60.52 -13.45
N ILE A 308 6.00 -61.40 -12.73
CA ILE A 308 5.71 -61.68 -11.32
C ILE A 308 6.53 -60.70 -10.47
N TYR A 309 5.84 -59.86 -9.69
CA TYR A 309 6.43 -59.02 -8.64
C TYR A 309 6.57 -59.81 -7.33
#